data_AF-A0A6P3YB17-F1
#
_entry.id   AF-A0A6P3YB17-F1
#
_cell.length_a   1.000
_cell.length_b   1.000
_cell.length_c   1.000
_cell.angle_alpha   90.00
_cell.angle_beta   90.00
_cell.angle_gamma   90.00
#
_symmetry.space_group_name_H-M   'P 1'
#
loop_
_entity.id
_entity.type
_entity.pdbx_description
1 polymer ?
#
loop_
_entity_poly.entity_id
_entity_poly.type
_entity_poly.pdbx_seq_one_letter_code
_entity_poly.pdbx_strand_id
1 'polypeptide(L)'
;MGSQDSLEDKTVTICYGSDFVNMNFINFCTTRAEIAQHWAEQLFQMAYNLIQLNTSTTMFLLKAHTKLALTVDKSEKIPVKNIIKMFAQNKDDRKRVEKALDISGFPSGKSDVVPLQKFQFEDFFNFYKSLTQRTDVEKVFEGLVGNSKRRLMSVPQFVEFLNKMQRDPRLNEILYPYANEARAKDIINQYEPNKCNANKGQLSFDGFLRYLMSEDNPIVAVSKFELSDDMDQPLPHYFINSSHNTYLTGHQLTGKSSVEIYRQCLLAGCRCVELDFWNGKFDEPVIVHGYTFVPEICARDVIEAIAESAFKTSDYPVIFSFENHCNPRQQAKIAQYCRELFGEMLLDAPLESHKLEPGQELPPP
;
A
#
# COMPACT_ATOMS: atom_id res chain seq x y z
N MET A 1 22.21 -30.55 20.21
CA MET A 1 22.81 -30.20 18.92
C MET A 1 22.15 -28.90 18.50
N GLY A 2 22.86 -27.77 18.59
CA GLY A 2 22.32 -26.47 18.15
C GLY A 2 22.22 -26.44 16.62
N SER A 3 21.22 -25.76 16.08
CA SER A 3 21.07 -25.61 14.63
C SER A 3 22.36 -25.03 14.03
N GLN A 4 22.80 -25.56 12.89
CA GLN A 4 24.00 -25.13 12.16
C GLN A 4 23.77 -23.84 11.37
N ASP A 5 22.81 -23.01 11.77
CA ASP A 5 22.42 -21.82 11.02
C ASP A 5 23.53 -20.77 11.05
N SER A 6 23.91 -20.26 9.88
CA SER A 6 24.89 -19.18 9.76
C SER A 6 24.31 -17.85 10.29
N LEU A 7 25.16 -16.85 10.52
CA LEU A 7 24.69 -15.51 10.91
C LEU A 7 23.80 -14.90 9.81
N GLU A 8 24.12 -15.18 8.55
CA GLU A 8 23.39 -14.70 7.38
C GLU A 8 21.97 -15.27 7.37
N ASP A 9 21.81 -16.58 7.59
CA ASP A 9 20.50 -17.26 7.63
C ASP A 9 19.58 -16.72 8.73
N LYS A 10 20.14 -16.14 9.79
CA LYS A 10 19.40 -15.60 10.94
C LYS A 10 19.09 -14.11 10.83
N THR A 11 19.58 -13.43 9.79
CA THR A 11 19.47 -11.98 9.66
C THR A 11 18.22 -11.59 8.87
N VAL A 12 17.50 -10.58 9.35
CA VAL A 12 16.38 -9.94 8.64
C VAL A 12 16.67 -8.46 8.51
N THR A 13 16.60 -7.94 7.29
CA THR A 13 16.70 -6.50 7.01
C THR A 13 15.35 -5.96 6.56
N ILE A 14 14.85 -4.95 7.28
CA ILE A 14 13.66 -4.19 6.87
C ILE A 14 14.14 -2.91 6.22
N CYS A 15 13.80 -2.72 4.94
CA CYS A 15 13.97 -1.48 4.21
C CYS A 15 12.66 -0.70 4.16
N TYR A 16 12.66 0.58 4.53
CA TYR A 16 11.47 1.43 4.48
C TYR A 16 11.80 2.90 4.16
N GLY A 17 10.90 3.58 3.45
CA GLY A 17 11.07 4.97 3.04
C GLY A 17 9.73 5.59 2.61
N SER A 18 9.71 6.91 2.48
CA SER A 18 8.57 7.64 1.87
C SER A 18 8.59 7.60 0.34
N ASP A 19 9.74 7.25 -0.23
CA ASP A 19 10.02 7.15 -1.65
C ASP A 19 11.13 6.11 -1.87
N PHE A 20 11.42 5.77 -3.13
CA PHE A 20 12.37 4.72 -3.49
C PHE A 20 13.84 5.10 -3.28
N VAL A 21 14.13 6.38 -3.04
CA VAL A 21 15.50 6.91 -2.98
C VAL A 21 15.96 7.09 -1.54
N ASN A 22 15.08 7.61 -0.67
CA ASN A 22 15.35 7.93 0.72
C ASN A 22 14.98 6.76 1.64
N MET A 23 15.77 5.70 1.55
CA MET A 23 15.55 4.46 2.29
C MET A 23 16.24 4.45 3.66
N ASN A 24 15.58 3.86 4.64
CA ASN A 24 16.10 3.52 5.95
C ASN A 24 16.15 2.01 6.09
N PHE A 25 17.15 1.52 6.82
CA PHE A 25 17.38 0.10 7.03
C PHE A 25 17.39 -0.21 8.53
N ILE A 26 16.67 -1.26 8.91
CA ILE A 26 16.70 -1.82 10.26
C ILE A 26 17.10 -3.28 10.15
N ASN A 27 18.16 -3.66 10.84
CA ASN A 27 18.68 -5.02 10.82
C ASN A 27 18.36 -5.72 12.13
N PHE A 28 17.77 -6.91 12.03
CA PHE A 28 17.49 -7.80 13.13
C PHE A 28 18.30 -9.08 12.97
N CYS A 29 18.76 -9.64 14.07
CA CYS A 29 19.35 -10.97 14.11
C CYS A 29 18.49 -11.85 15.02
N THR A 30 17.95 -12.91 14.46
CA THR A 30 17.06 -13.84 15.14
C THR A 30 17.85 -15.00 15.74
N THR A 31 17.18 -15.84 16.54
CA THR A 31 17.83 -17.00 17.16
C THR A 31 17.94 -18.21 16.24
N ARG A 32 17.09 -18.30 15.19
CA ARG A 32 17.00 -19.44 14.26
C ARG A 32 16.60 -18.95 12.88
N ALA A 33 17.13 -19.59 11.83
CA ALA A 33 16.84 -19.22 10.44
C ALA A 33 15.34 -19.22 10.12
N GLU A 34 14.61 -20.23 10.61
CA GLU A 34 13.14 -20.33 10.46
C GLU A 34 12.38 -19.09 10.97
N ILE A 35 12.88 -18.46 12.05
CA ILE A 35 12.25 -17.26 12.60
C ILE A 35 12.52 -16.06 11.68
N ALA A 36 13.76 -15.94 11.19
CA ALA A 36 14.13 -14.91 10.23
C ALA A 36 13.26 -15.00 8.96
N GLN A 37 13.15 -16.19 8.39
CA GLN A 37 12.32 -16.45 7.22
C GLN A 37 10.85 -16.12 7.48
N HIS A 38 10.27 -16.61 8.59
CA HIS A 38 8.88 -16.34 8.94
C HIS A 38 8.59 -14.83 9.05
N TRP A 39 9.47 -14.07 9.72
CA TRP A 39 9.30 -12.62 9.82
C TRP A 39 9.44 -11.92 8.47
N ALA A 40 10.41 -12.32 7.64
CA ALA A 40 10.60 -11.74 6.32
C ALA A 40 9.34 -11.93 5.44
N GLU A 41 8.82 -13.16 5.38
CA GLU A 41 7.62 -13.50 4.60
C GLU A 41 6.37 -12.77 5.11
N GLN A 42 6.10 -12.83 6.42
CA GLN A 42 4.88 -12.25 6.98
C GLN A 42 4.88 -10.71 6.92
N LEU A 43 6.02 -10.07 7.22
CA LEU A 43 6.11 -8.61 7.09
C LEU A 43 5.95 -8.16 5.64
N PHE A 44 6.52 -8.90 4.70
CA PHE A 44 6.38 -8.61 3.28
C PHE A 44 4.91 -8.73 2.83
N GLN A 45 4.24 -9.83 3.17
CA GLN A 45 2.82 -10.03 2.87
C GLN A 45 1.94 -8.93 3.44
N MET A 46 2.21 -8.49 4.68
CA MET A 46 1.48 -7.38 5.30
C MET A 46 1.77 -6.03 4.61
N ALA A 47 3.02 -5.78 4.23
CA ALA A 47 3.42 -4.53 3.60
C ALA A 47 2.83 -4.34 2.19
N TYR A 48 2.64 -5.43 1.44
CA TYR A 48 2.13 -5.42 0.06
C TYR A 48 0.67 -5.87 -0.07
N ASN A 49 -0.08 -5.97 1.04
CA ASN A 49 -1.50 -6.31 0.97
C ASN A 49 -2.33 -5.13 0.45
N LEU A 50 -2.71 -5.18 -0.84
CA LEU A 50 -3.44 -4.10 -1.51
C LEU A 50 -4.78 -3.76 -0.86
N ILE A 51 -5.50 -4.74 -0.32
CA ILE A 51 -6.78 -4.52 0.37
C ILE A 51 -6.56 -3.71 1.65
N GLN A 52 -5.54 -4.05 2.44
CA GLN A 52 -5.20 -3.31 3.66
C GLN A 52 -4.64 -1.91 3.37
N LEU A 53 -3.89 -1.76 2.27
CA LEU A 53 -3.39 -0.45 1.83
C LEU A 53 -4.52 0.48 1.37
N ASN A 54 -5.63 -0.08 0.87
CA ASN A 54 -6.81 0.64 0.37
C ASN A 54 -8.06 0.45 1.24
N THR A 55 -7.87 0.17 2.53
CA THR A 55 -8.97 -0.08 3.48
C THR A 55 -9.82 1.17 3.77
N SER A 56 -10.87 1.01 4.56
CA SER A 56 -11.80 2.08 4.90
C SER A 56 -11.20 3.16 5.80
N THR A 57 -11.81 4.35 5.81
CA THR A 57 -11.42 5.44 6.71
C THR A 57 -11.48 5.03 8.18
N THR A 58 -12.46 4.20 8.55
CA THR A 58 -12.59 3.66 9.91
C THR A 58 -11.38 2.82 10.31
N MET A 59 -10.85 2.01 9.39
CA MET A 59 -9.65 1.21 9.64
C MET A 59 -8.39 2.08 9.74
N PHE A 60 -8.28 3.17 8.98
CA PHE A 60 -7.21 4.15 9.19
C PHE A 60 -7.32 4.85 10.54
N LEU A 61 -8.53 5.15 11.02
CA LEU A 61 -8.74 5.65 12.38
C LEU A 61 -8.37 4.62 13.43
N LEU A 62 -8.69 3.34 13.23
CA LEU A 62 -8.28 2.25 14.12
C LEU A 62 -6.75 2.11 14.15
N LYS A 63 -6.07 2.29 13.03
CA LYS A 63 -4.59 2.35 12.96
C LYS A 63 -4.03 3.51 13.77
N ALA A 64 -4.65 4.70 13.70
CA ALA A 64 -4.26 5.85 14.51
C ALA A 64 -4.47 5.61 16.01
N HIS A 65 -5.63 5.05 16.38
CA HIS A 65 -5.95 4.63 17.75
C HIS A 65 -4.94 3.59 18.28
N THR A 66 -4.69 2.54 17.51
CA THR A 66 -3.74 1.48 17.86
C THR A 66 -2.34 2.05 18.09
N LYS A 67 -1.89 2.98 17.24
CA LYS A 67 -0.62 3.68 17.42
C LYS A 67 -0.55 4.43 18.75
N LEU A 68 -1.63 5.10 19.18
CA LEU A 68 -1.68 5.75 20.49
C LEU A 68 -1.66 4.74 21.63
N ALA A 69 -2.44 3.67 21.50
CA ALA A 69 -2.52 2.57 22.48
C ALA A 69 -1.18 1.85 22.70
N LEU A 70 -0.32 1.79 21.69
CA LEU A 70 1.04 1.23 21.80
C LEU A 70 2.06 2.20 22.42
N THR A 71 1.71 3.48 22.63
CA THR A 71 2.60 4.49 23.22
C THR A 71 2.37 4.70 24.73
N VAL A 72 1.83 3.68 25.40
CA VAL A 72 1.59 3.71 26.84
C VAL A 72 2.89 3.78 27.64
N ASP A 73 2.82 4.41 28.81
CA ASP A 73 3.88 4.38 29.81
C ASP A 73 3.92 3.03 30.57
N LYS A 74 4.86 2.90 31.53
CA LYS A 74 5.01 1.71 32.38
C LYS A 74 3.78 1.38 33.23
N SER A 75 2.81 2.30 33.31
CA SER A 75 1.57 2.15 34.08
C SER A 75 0.35 1.94 33.16
N GLU A 76 0.57 1.59 31.89
CA GLU A 76 -0.47 1.40 30.87
C GLU A 76 -1.34 2.64 30.60
N LYS A 77 -0.75 3.83 30.72
CA LYS A 77 -1.44 5.09 30.44
C LYS A 77 -0.86 5.79 29.22
N ILE A 78 -1.72 6.36 28.41
CA ILE A 78 -1.37 7.11 27.21
C ILE A 78 -1.08 8.57 27.61
N PRO A 79 0.12 9.09 27.36
CA PRO A 79 0.40 10.51 27.58
C PRO A 79 -0.44 11.40 26.65
N VAL A 80 -1.18 12.37 27.21
CA VAL A 80 -2.02 13.30 26.42
C VAL A 80 -1.19 14.08 25.39
N LYS A 81 0.07 14.39 25.70
CA LYS A 81 1.02 15.00 24.75
C LYS A 81 1.17 14.19 23.44
N ASN A 82 1.05 12.86 23.48
CA ASN A 82 1.18 12.00 22.30
C ASN A 82 -0.09 12.11 21.44
N ILE A 83 -1.27 12.18 22.06
CA ILE A 83 -2.55 12.43 21.38
C ILE A 83 -2.50 13.79 20.69
N ILE A 84 -2.11 14.85 21.42
CA ILE A 84 -1.99 16.21 20.87
C ILE A 84 -1.02 16.24 19.68
N LYS A 85 0.16 15.62 19.81
CA LYS A 85 1.18 15.60 18.75
C LYS A 85 0.70 14.87 17.48
N MET A 86 -0.23 13.92 17.60
CA MET A 86 -0.77 13.21 16.44
C MET A 86 -1.67 14.10 15.57
N PHE A 87 -2.41 15.03 16.18
CA PHE A 87 -3.44 15.82 15.49
C PHE A 87 -3.12 17.32 15.35
N ALA A 88 -2.05 17.81 15.98
CA ALA A 88 -1.69 19.21 15.95
C ALA A 88 -0.33 19.47 15.30
N GLN A 89 -0.30 20.33 14.28
CA GLN A 89 0.93 20.81 13.65
C GLN A 89 1.31 22.22 14.13
N ASN A 90 0.31 22.99 14.58
CA ASN A 90 0.48 24.36 15.07
C ASN A 90 -0.28 24.61 16.38
N LYS A 91 -0.17 25.84 16.90
CA LYS A 91 -0.78 26.23 18.18
C LYS A 91 -2.31 26.24 18.15
N ASP A 92 -2.92 26.53 17.01
CA ASP A 92 -4.38 26.60 16.88
C ASP A 92 -5.00 25.21 16.77
N ASP A 93 -4.36 24.29 16.04
CA ASP A 93 -4.75 22.87 16.04
C ASP A 93 -4.71 22.30 17.45
N ARG A 94 -3.65 22.63 18.20
CA ARG A 94 -3.49 22.17 19.58
C ARG A 94 -4.68 22.57 20.46
N LYS A 95 -5.13 23.82 20.38
CA LYS A 95 -6.31 24.29 21.14
C LYS A 95 -7.58 23.55 20.72
N ARG A 96 -7.74 23.23 19.43
CA ARG A 96 -8.88 22.45 18.93
C ARG A 96 -8.86 21.02 19.49
N VAL A 97 -7.69 20.39 19.52
CA VAL A 97 -7.51 19.04 20.09
C VAL A 97 -7.77 19.04 21.59
N GLU A 98 -7.23 20.00 22.34
CA GLU A 98 -7.46 20.15 23.78
C GLU A 98 -8.97 20.32 24.07
N LYS A 99 -9.67 21.19 23.34
CA LYS A 99 -11.12 21.37 23.46
C LYS A 99 -11.90 20.09 23.11
N ALA A 100 -11.49 19.36 22.08
CA ALA A 100 -12.16 18.11 21.69
C ALA A 100 -11.97 16.99 22.73
N LEU A 101 -10.80 16.94 23.38
CA LEU A 101 -10.55 16.04 24.51
C LEU A 101 -11.50 16.37 25.67
N ASP A 102 -11.60 17.65 26.06
CA ASP A 102 -12.48 18.09 27.15
C ASP A 102 -13.95 17.71 26.89
N ILE A 103 -14.46 17.99 25.68
CA ILE A 103 -15.83 17.65 25.26
C ILE A 103 -16.08 16.14 25.35
N SER A 104 -15.05 15.34 25.06
CA SER A 104 -15.13 13.88 25.04
C SER A 104 -14.84 13.26 26.41
N GLY A 105 -14.70 14.06 27.47
CA GLY A 105 -14.47 13.60 28.84
C GLY A 105 -13.03 13.15 29.12
N PHE A 106 -12.08 13.53 28.27
CA PHE A 106 -10.67 13.23 28.46
C PHE A 106 -9.90 14.38 29.11
N PRO A 107 -8.85 14.08 29.89
CA PRO A 107 -7.87 15.09 30.29
C PRO A 107 -7.22 15.75 29.07
N SER A 108 -7.06 17.07 29.11
CA SER A 108 -6.47 17.89 28.03
C SER A 108 -5.13 18.54 28.41
N GLY A 109 -4.70 18.41 29.66
CA GLY A 109 -3.43 18.96 30.12
C GLY A 109 -2.22 18.27 29.49
N LYS A 110 -1.17 19.04 29.18
CA LYS A 110 0.04 18.54 28.50
C LYS A 110 0.75 17.40 29.28
N SER A 111 0.66 17.44 30.61
CA SER A 111 1.28 16.44 31.51
C SER A 111 0.29 15.35 31.93
N ASP A 112 -0.96 15.42 31.47
CA ASP A 112 -1.98 14.46 31.84
C ASP A 112 -1.80 13.15 31.07
N VAL A 113 -2.48 12.13 31.58
CA VAL A 113 -2.43 10.77 31.06
C VAL A 113 -3.85 10.18 31.02
N VAL A 114 -4.11 9.32 30.04
CA VAL A 114 -5.38 8.62 29.87
C VAL A 114 -5.16 7.12 30.09
N PRO A 115 -5.88 6.47 31.03
CA PRO A 115 -5.82 5.01 31.17
C PRO A 115 -6.28 4.31 29.89
N LEU A 116 -5.56 3.28 29.45
CA LEU A 116 -5.87 2.56 28.21
C LEU A 116 -7.31 1.98 28.20
N GLN A 117 -7.79 1.52 29.35
CA GLN A 117 -9.15 0.98 29.50
C GLN A 117 -10.25 2.02 29.25
N LYS A 118 -9.93 3.31 29.39
CA LYS A 118 -10.85 4.43 29.09
C LYS A 118 -10.64 5.02 27.69
N PHE A 119 -9.72 4.46 26.91
CA PHE A 119 -9.39 4.92 25.57
C PHE A 119 -9.59 3.78 24.57
N GLN A 120 -10.76 3.15 24.62
CA GLN A 120 -11.14 2.15 23.61
C GLN A 120 -11.50 2.85 22.30
N PHE A 121 -11.65 2.08 21.22
CA PHE A 121 -11.87 2.67 19.89
C PHE A 121 -13.14 3.54 19.84
N GLU A 122 -14.20 3.16 20.53
CA GLU A 122 -15.44 3.95 20.62
C GLU A 122 -15.23 5.30 21.32
N ASP A 123 -14.42 5.34 22.38
CA ASP A 123 -14.09 6.59 23.06
C ASP A 123 -13.24 7.50 22.16
N PHE A 124 -12.28 6.90 21.44
CA PHE A 124 -11.48 7.60 20.44
C PHE A 124 -12.33 8.11 19.26
N PHE A 125 -13.30 7.35 18.80
CA PHE A 125 -14.21 7.76 17.73
C PHE A 125 -15.10 8.94 18.16
N ASN A 126 -15.55 8.96 19.42
CA ASN A 126 -16.24 10.12 19.98
C ASN A 126 -15.33 11.35 20.03
N PHE A 127 -14.08 11.19 20.43
CA PHE A 127 -13.08 12.26 20.32
C PHE A 127 -12.88 12.75 18.88
N TYR A 128 -12.77 11.85 17.91
CA TYR A 128 -12.66 12.19 16.49
C TYR A 128 -13.86 13.02 16.00
N LYS A 129 -15.08 12.63 16.39
CA LYS A 129 -16.30 13.40 16.05
C LYS A 129 -16.28 14.80 16.66
N SER A 130 -15.90 14.92 17.94
CA SER A 130 -15.78 16.20 18.64
C SER A 130 -14.72 17.11 18.00
N LEU A 131 -13.63 16.52 17.50
CA LEU A 131 -12.53 17.22 16.83
C LEU A 131 -12.92 17.71 15.43
N THR A 132 -13.60 16.87 14.66
CA THR A 132 -13.84 17.14 13.23
C THR A 132 -15.14 17.88 12.96
N GLN A 133 -16.17 17.73 13.81
CA GLN A 133 -17.46 18.41 13.69
C GLN A 133 -17.95 18.42 12.23
N ARG A 134 -18.14 17.23 11.65
CA ARG A 134 -18.44 16.95 10.22
C ARG A 134 -19.75 17.58 9.72
N THR A 135 -19.82 18.91 9.74
CA THR A 135 -20.96 19.76 9.32
C THR A 135 -21.22 19.63 7.81
N ASP A 136 -20.21 19.26 7.04
CA ASP A 136 -20.32 18.85 5.64
C ASP A 136 -21.24 17.63 5.48
N VAL A 137 -21.00 16.59 6.28
CA VAL A 137 -21.81 15.36 6.27
C VAL A 137 -23.17 15.60 6.89
N GLU A 138 -23.25 16.42 7.94
CA GLU A 138 -24.52 16.76 8.60
C GLU A 138 -25.50 17.40 7.63
N LYS A 139 -25.05 18.34 6.78
CA LYS A 139 -25.88 18.96 5.74
C LYS A 139 -26.40 17.94 4.73
N VAL A 140 -25.57 16.99 4.31
CA VAL A 140 -26.00 15.91 3.40
C VAL A 140 -27.06 15.05 4.06
N PHE A 141 -26.83 14.61 5.30
CA PHE A 141 -27.77 13.80 6.06
C PHE A 141 -29.11 14.53 6.27
N GLU A 142 -29.08 15.81 6.65
CA GLU A 142 -30.28 16.63 6.81
C GLU A 142 -31.05 16.79 5.48
N GLY A 143 -30.34 16.95 4.36
CA GLY A 143 -30.95 16.99 3.03
C GLY A 143 -31.66 15.70 2.64
N LEU A 144 -31.12 14.54 3.05
CA LEU A 144 -31.71 13.22 2.80
C LEU A 144 -32.92 12.92 3.70
N VAL A 145 -32.83 13.29 4.98
CA VAL A 145 -33.88 13.02 5.96
C VAL A 145 -35.06 14.00 5.84
N GLY A 146 -34.78 15.23 5.42
CA GLY A 146 -35.77 16.31 5.37
C GLY A 146 -36.23 16.78 6.76
N ASN A 147 -37.37 17.46 6.82
CA ASN A 147 -37.93 18.06 8.04
C ASN A 147 -38.58 17.04 9.00
N SER A 148 -37.90 15.94 9.32
CA SER A 148 -38.34 14.98 10.34
C SER A 148 -38.01 15.50 11.74
N LYS A 149 -39.01 15.57 12.62
CA LYS A 149 -38.83 15.94 14.05
C LYS A 149 -37.81 15.05 14.78
N ARG A 150 -37.57 13.82 14.29
CA ARG A 150 -36.66 12.85 14.90
C ARG A 150 -35.24 12.87 14.31
N ARG A 151 -35.02 13.52 13.16
CA ARG A 151 -33.74 13.52 12.42
C ARG A 151 -33.13 12.10 12.27
N LEU A 152 -33.97 11.13 11.89
CA LEU A 152 -33.59 9.74 11.61
C LEU A 152 -33.95 9.39 10.18
N MET A 153 -33.04 8.73 9.47
CA MET A 153 -33.25 8.22 8.11
C MET A 153 -33.96 6.86 8.19
N SER A 154 -35.02 6.70 7.39
CA SER A 154 -35.77 5.45 7.26
C SER A 154 -35.13 4.50 6.24
N VAL A 155 -35.50 3.22 6.29
CA VAL A 155 -35.05 2.21 5.30
C VAL A 155 -35.29 2.67 3.85
N PRO A 156 -36.48 3.16 3.44
CA PRO A 156 -36.70 3.58 2.05
C PRO A 156 -35.81 4.76 1.63
N GLN A 157 -35.61 5.74 2.51
CA GLN A 157 -34.70 6.86 2.26
C GLN A 157 -33.26 6.39 2.06
N PHE A 158 -32.83 5.41 2.86
CA PHE A 158 -31.48 4.86 2.73
C PHE A 158 -31.31 4.02 1.46
N VAL A 159 -32.32 3.22 1.07
CA VAL A 159 -32.35 2.52 -0.23
C VAL A 159 -32.23 3.50 -1.39
N GLU A 160 -32.97 4.61 -1.33
CA GLU A 160 -32.89 5.66 -2.36
C GLU A 160 -31.49 6.27 -2.42
N PHE A 161 -30.90 6.62 -1.27
CA PHE A 161 -29.54 7.13 -1.19
C PHE A 161 -28.51 6.16 -1.80
N LEU A 162 -28.56 4.87 -1.43
CA LEU A 162 -27.65 3.85 -1.95
C LEU A 162 -27.74 3.73 -3.47
N ASN A 163 -28.96 3.74 -4.02
CA ASN A 163 -29.19 3.49 -5.44
C ASN A 163 -29.08 4.73 -6.34
N LYS A 164 -29.31 5.93 -5.80
CA LYS A 164 -29.33 7.19 -6.57
C LYS A 164 -28.09 8.04 -6.37
N MET A 165 -27.46 7.99 -5.19
CA MET A 165 -26.28 8.83 -4.89
C MET A 165 -24.98 8.03 -4.82
N GLN A 166 -25.00 6.83 -4.24
CA GLN A 166 -23.77 6.04 -4.06
C GLN A 166 -23.45 5.13 -5.24
N ARG A 167 -24.45 4.80 -6.08
CA ARG A 167 -24.26 3.90 -7.21
C ARG A 167 -23.70 4.64 -8.43
N ASP A 168 -22.68 4.07 -9.05
CA ASP A 168 -22.25 4.48 -10.39
C ASP A 168 -23.34 4.11 -11.43
N PRO A 169 -23.93 5.10 -12.13
CA PRO A 169 -25.03 4.87 -13.06
C PRO A 169 -24.63 4.03 -14.29
N ARG A 170 -23.33 3.82 -14.53
CA ARG A 170 -22.83 2.99 -15.64
C ARG A 170 -22.86 1.49 -15.34
N LEU A 171 -23.03 1.10 -14.08
CA LEU A 171 -22.99 -0.29 -13.66
C LEU A 171 -24.24 -1.05 -14.14
N ASN A 172 -24.00 -2.20 -14.77
CA ASN A 172 -25.07 -3.10 -15.21
C ASN A 172 -25.90 -3.60 -14.02
N GLU A 173 -27.22 -3.51 -14.12
CA GLU A 173 -28.15 -3.84 -13.02
C GLU A 173 -28.30 -5.34 -12.74
N ILE A 174 -27.94 -6.20 -13.69
CA ILE A 174 -27.96 -7.67 -13.50
C ILE A 174 -26.69 -8.11 -12.76
N LEU A 175 -25.54 -7.61 -13.19
CA LEU A 175 -24.24 -7.93 -12.55
C LEU A 175 -24.09 -7.25 -11.19
N TYR A 176 -24.64 -6.04 -11.05
CA TYR A 176 -24.59 -5.24 -9.83
C TYR A 176 -26.02 -4.83 -9.44
N PRO A 177 -26.79 -5.71 -8.78
CA PRO A 177 -28.18 -5.45 -8.43
C PRO A 177 -28.32 -4.22 -7.53
N TYR A 178 -29.46 -3.54 -7.66
CA TYR A 178 -29.82 -2.44 -6.76
C TYR A 178 -29.93 -2.90 -5.31
N ALA A 179 -29.54 -2.04 -4.38
CA ALA A 179 -29.78 -2.27 -2.97
C ALA A 179 -31.30 -2.33 -2.71
N ASN A 180 -31.72 -3.29 -1.90
CA ASN A 180 -33.11 -3.45 -1.47
C ASN A 180 -33.25 -3.15 0.02
N GLU A 181 -34.48 -3.22 0.54
CA GLU A 181 -34.73 -2.97 1.97
C GLU A 181 -33.99 -3.91 2.90
N ALA A 182 -33.77 -5.17 2.51
CA ALA A 182 -33.03 -6.14 3.31
C ALA A 182 -31.58 -5.69 3.47
N ARG A 183 -30.91 -5.35 2.36
CA ARG A 183 -29.54 -4.83 2.38
C ARG A 183 -29.43 -3.54 3.19
N ALA A 184 -30.38 -2.62 3.03
CA ALA A 184 -30.40 -1.39 3.82
C ALA A 184 -30.56 -1.67 5.32
N LYS A 185 -31.43 -2.62 5.73
CA LYS A 185 -31.58 -3.04 7.12
C LYS A 185 -30.30 -3.68 7.67
N ASP A 186 -29.60 -4.50 6.89
CA ASP A 186 -28.35 -5.14 7.30
C ASP A 186 -27.27 -4.08 7.62
N ILE A 187 -27.09 -3.11 6.71
CA ILE A 187 -26.16 -2.00 6.90
C ILE A 187 -26.56 -1.15 8.13
N ILE A 188 -27.85 -0.87 8.32
CA ILE A 188 -28.34 -0.14 9.50
C ILE A 188 -28.02 -0.93 10.78
N ASN A 189 -28.28 -2.23 10.81
CA ASN A 189 -28.00 -3.08 11.97
C ASN A 189 -26.51 -3.12 12.34
N GLN A 190 -25.65 -3.02 11.32
CA GLN A 190 -24.19 -3.02 11.46
C GLN A 190 -23.66 -1.69 11.99
N TYR A 191 -24.09 -0.56 11.43
CA TYR A 191 -23.48 0.74 11.71
C TYR A 191 -24.25 1.65 12.68
N GLU A 192 -25.55 1.43 12.91
CA GLU A 192 -26.31 2.22 13.88
C GLU A 192 -25.91 1.86 15.32
N PRO A 193 -25.36 2.82 16.10
CA PRO A 193 -24.92 2.56 17.47
C PRO A 193 -26.11 2.29 18.40
N ASN A 194 -27.25 2.95 18.21
CA ASN A 194 -28.42 2.76 19.06
C ASN A 194 -29.25 1.56 18.59
N LYS A 195 -29.17 0.45 19.33
CA LYS A 195 -29.87 -0.80 18.99
C LYS A 195 -31.41 -0.65 18.89
N CYS A 196 -32.01 0.31 19.59
CA CYS A 196 -33.45 0.58 19.46
C CYS A 196 -33.79 1.20 18.09
N ASN A 197 -32.93 2.10 17.59
CA ASN A 197 -33.07 2.68 16.26
C ASN A 197 -32.82 1.60 15.19
N ALA A 198 -31.75 0.82 15.34
CA ALA A 198 -31.40 -0.26 14.42
C ALA A 198 -32.55 -1.26 14.25
N ASN A 199 -33.12 -1.75 15.35
CA ASN A 199 -34.26 -2.68 15.35
C ASN A 199 -35.52 -2.09 14.68
N LYS A 200 -35.65 -0.76 14.62
CA LYS A 200 -36.76 -0.06 13.94
C LYS A 200 -36.43 0.30 12.48
N GLY A 201 -35.26 -0.10 11.97
CA GLY A 201 -34.79 0.29 10.64
C GLY A 201 -34.57 1.80 10.52
N GLN A 202 -34.08 2.43 11.59
CA GLN A 202 -33.81 3.86 11.63
C GLN A 202 -32.31 4.10 11.77
N LEU A 203 -31.76 4.96 10.91
CA LEU A 203 -30.35 5.34 10.91
C LEU A 203 -30.19 6.77 11.42
N SER A 204 -29.36 6.94 12.44
CA SER A 204 -28.96 8.25 12.95
C SER A 204 -27.84 8.87 12.11
N PHE A 205 -27.54 10.14 12.36
CA PHE A 205 -26.35 10.77 11.78
C PHE A 205 -25.06 10.03 12.14
N ASP A 206 -24.93 9.51 13.37
CA ASP A 206 -23.74 8.76 13.79
C ASP A 206 -23.62 7.44 13.01
N GLY A 207 -24.72 6.72 12.83
CA GLY A 207 -24.75 5.51 12.01
C GLY A 207 -24.45 5.80 10.53
N PHE A 208 -24.98 6.90 9.99
CA PHE A 208 -24.70 7.34 8.62
C PHE A 208 -23.23 7.71 8.41
N LEU A 209 -22.63 8.46 9.35
CA LEU A 209 -21.21 8.79 9.32
C LEU A 209 -20.34 7.53 9.37
N ARG A 210 -20.68 6.56 10.24
CA ARG A 210 -20.00 5.27 10.32
C ARG A 210 -20.09 4.50 9.01
N TYR A 211 -21.26 4.43 8.38
CA TYR A 211 -21.42 3.81 7.06
C TYR A 211 -20.52 4.47 6.01
N LEU A 212 -20.53 5.81 5.91
CA LEU A 212 -19.74 6.53 4.90
C LEU A 212 -18.23 6.25 5.03
N MET A 213 -17.77 6.00 6.25
CA MET A 213 -16.36 5.74 6.59
C MET A 213 -16.00 4.25 6.60
N SER A 214 -16.94 3.38 6.26
CA SER A 214 -16.81 1.92 6.40
C SER A 214 -16.35 1.22 5.12
N GLU A 215 -16.11 -0.08 5.23
CA GLU A 215 -15.77 -0.97 4.11
C GLU A 215 -16.96 -1.24 3.17
N ASP A 216 -18.19 -0.91 3.58
CA ASP A 216 -19.38 -1.00 2.72
C ASP A 216 -19.55 0.23 1.81
N ASN A 217 -18.72 1.27 1.97
CA ASN A 217 -18.71 2.46 1.14
C ASN A 217 -17.31 2.79 0.59
N PRO A 218 -16.62 1.84 -0.05
CA PRO A 218 -15.29 2.09 -0.57
C PRO A 218 -15.35 2.99 -1.81
N ILE A 219 -14.34 3.84 -1.99
CA ILE A 219 -14.24 4.69 -3.18
C ILE A 219 -13.90 3.90 -4.45
N VAL A 220 -13.14 2.81 -4.31
CA VAL A 220 -12.78 1.88 -5.38
C VAL A 220 -13.29 0.50 -5.01
N ALA A 221 -13.95 -0.19 -5.94
CA ALA A 221 -14.43 -1.55 -5.73
C ALA A 221 -13.24 -2.50 -5.47
N VAL A 222 -13.37 -3.39 -4.47
CA VAL A 222 -12.28 -4.31 -4.07
C VAL A 222 -11.79 -5.17 -5.24
N SER A 223 -12.70 -5.58 -6.13
CA SER A 223 -12.37 -6.36 -7.33
C SER A 223 -11.40 -5.65 -8.29
N LYS A 224 -11.19 -4.34 -8.17
CA LYS A 224 -10.21 -3.58 -8.95
C LYS A 224 -8.79 -3.65 -8.38
N PHE A 225 -8.63 -4.11 -7.15
CA PHE A 225 -7.32 -4.44 -6.57
C PHE A 225 -6.93 -5.90 -6.80
N GLU A 226 -7.89 -6.73 -7.18
CA GLU A 226 -7.67 -8.09 -7.62
C GLU A 226 -7.24 -8.08 -9.09
N LEU A 227 -6.36 -9.02 -9.46
CA LEU A 227 -5.99 -9.29 -10.83
C LEU A 227 -7.23 -9.79 -11.58
N SER A 228 -7.90 -8.89 -12.29
CA SER A 228 -9.21 -9.11 -12.89
C SER A 228 -9.26 -8.81 -14.38
N ASP A 229 -8.15 -8.37 -14.96
CA ASP A 229 -8.00 -8.17 -16.40
C ASP A 229 -7.75 -9.51 -17.11
N ASP A 230 -8.10 -9.57 -18.39
CA ASP A 230 -7.76 -10.71 -19.25
C ASP A 230 -6.25 -10.66 -19.55
N MET A 231 -5.53 -11.67 -19.06
CA MET A 231 -4.08 -11.78 -19.18
C MET A 231 -3.66 -12.76 -20.28
N ASP A 232 -4.60 -13.23 -21.11
CA ASP A 232 -4.36 -14.16 -22.21
C ASP A 232 -4.21 -13.46 -23.58
N GLN A 233 -4.37 -12.13 -23.63
CA GLN A 233 -4.11 -11.35 -24.85
C GLN A 233 -2.61 -11.25 -25.16
N PRO A 234 -2.21 -11.02 -26.42
CA PRO A 234 -0.80 -10.77 -26.78
C PRO A 234 -0.17 -9.59 -26.04
N LEU A 235 1.12 -9.68 -25.71
CA LEU A 235 1.86 -8.65 -24.95
C LEU A 235 1.69 -7.18 -25.43
N PRO A 236 1.59 -6.86 -26.74
CA PRO A 236 1.36 -5.49 -27.22
C PRO A 236 0.01 -4.88 -26.83
N HIS A 237 -0.92 -5.66 -26.26
CA HIS A 237 -2.24 -5.18 -25.85
C HIS A 237 -2.25 -4.58 -24.44
N TYR A 238 -1.12 -4.61 -23.71
CA TYR A 238 -1.03 -4.13 -22.34
C TYR A 238 -0.17 -2.87 -22.22
N PHE A 239 -0.54 -2.01 -21.28
CA PHE A 239 0.38 -1.01 -20.78
C PHE A 239 1.33 -1.64 -19.77
N ILE A 240 2.63 -1.58 -20.05
CA ILE A 240 3.67 -2.18 -19.21
C ILE A 240 4.36 -1.07 -18.40
N ASN A 241 4.33 -1.20 -17.07
CA ASN A 241 5.00 -0.26 -16.16
C ASN A 241 6.53 -0.29 -16.40
N SER A 242 7.09 0.82 -16.88
CA SER A 242 8.44 0.87 -17.44
C SER A 242 9.28 1.98 -16.81
N SER A 243 10.55 1.68 -16.53
CA SER A 243 11.53 2.58 -15.96
C SER A 243 12.59 2.95 -17.00
N HIS A 244 13.05 4.20 -16.97
CA HIS A 244 14.10 4.73 -17.85
C HIS A 244 15.29 5.16 -17.00
N ASN A 245 16.51 4.84 -17.46
CA ASN A 245 17.77 4.96 -16.73
C ASN A 245 17.63 4.49 -15.27
N THR A 246 17.13 3.25 -15.09
CA THR A 246 16.68 2.74 -13.79
C THR A 246 17.72 2.89 -12.68
N TYR A 247 19.00 2.76 -13.02
CA TYR A 247 20.12 2.91 -12.09
C TYR A 247 20.24 4.31 -11.45
N LEU A 248 19.68 5.37 -12.04
CA LEU A 248 19.81 6.73 -11.54
C LEU A 248 18.83 7.04 -10.40
N THR A 249 19.37 7.62 -9.31
CA THR A 249 18.59 8.07 -8.14
C THR A 249 18.48 9.60 -8.03
N GLY A 250 18.87 10.32 -9.08
CA GLY A 250 18.90 11.78 -9.08
C GLY A 250 19.17 12.38 -10.45
N HIS A 251 19.92 13.49 -10.48
CA HIS A 251 20.17 14.25 -11.70
C HIS A 251 20.92 13.43 -12.79
N GLN A 252 20.55 13.60 -14.06
CA GLN A 252 21.10 12.84 -15.19
C GLN A 252 22.61 12.98 -15.35
N LEU A 253 23.20 14.14 -15.02
CA LEU A 253 24.64 14.39 -15.24
C LEU A 253 25.50 14.24 -13.99
N THR A 254 24.91 14.36 -12.81
CA THR A 254 25.63 14.56 -11.53
C THR A 254 25.00 13.81 -10.36
N GLY A 255 23.95 13.02 -10.63
CA GLY A 255 23.29 12.18 -9.64
C GLY A 255 24.14 10.97 -9.25
N LYS A 256 23.51 10.03 -8.56
CA LYS A 256 24.12 8.77 -8.14
C LYS A 256 23.48 7.61 -8.88
N SER A 257 24.30 6.63 -9.23
CA SER A 257 23.83 5.30 -9.60
C SER A 257 23.62 4.44 -8.36
N SER A 258 22.66 3.53 -8.39
CA SER A 258 22.39 2.59 -7.29
C SER A 258 22.03 1.21 -7.84
N VAL A 259 22.45 0.17 -7.12
CA VAL A 259 21.95 -1.19 -7.33
C VAL A 259 20.56 -1.33 -6.71
N GLU A 260 20.35 -0.70 -5.55
CA GLU A 260 19.12 -0.85 -4.75
C GLU A 260 17.87 -0.32 -5.46
N ILE A 261 18.02 0.68 -6.32
CA ILE A 261 16.89 1.27 -7.05
C ILE A 261 16.22 0.27 -8.01
N TYR A 262 16.96 -0.73 -8.51
CA TYR A 262 16.37 -1.82 -9.29
C TYR A 262 15.42 -2.67 -8.44
N ARG A 263 15.82 -3.01 -7.20
CA ARG A 263 14.94 -3.71 -6.25
C ARG A 263 13.68 -2.91 -6.01
N GLN A 264 13.82 -1.61 -5.72
CA GLN A 264 12.69 -0.74 -5.42
C GLN A 264 11.72 -0.59 -6.61
N CYS A 265 12.24 -0.44 -7.84
CA CYS A 265 11.39 -0.36 -9.03
C CYS A 265 10.61 -1.66 -9.25
N LEU A 266 11.27 -2.81 -9.15
CA LEU A 266 10.63 -4.12 -9.34
C LEU A 266 9.59 -4.40 -8.24
N LEU A 267 9.92 -4.11 -6.99
CA LEU A 267 8.99 -4.21 -5.85
C LEU A 267 7.75 -3.32 -6.03
N ALA A 268 7.89 -2.15 -6.65
CA ALA A 268 6.76 -1.28 -7.01
C ALA A 268 5.94 -1.77 -8.21
N GLY A 269 6.25 -2.95 -8.76
CA GLY A 269 5.54 -3.55 -9.89
C GLY A 269 6.03 -3.07 -11.27
N CYS A 270 7.20 -2.44 -11.36
CA CYS A 270 7.82 -2.14 -12.66
C CYS A 270 8.19 -3.45 -13.36
N ARG A 271 7.89 -3.56 -14.66
CA ARG A 271 8.08 -4.76 -15.51
C ARG A 271 9.01 -4.50 -16.70
N CYS A 272 9.56 -3.30 -16.84
CA CYS A 272 10.62 -3.02 -17.81
C CYS A 272 11.68 -2.12 -17.17
N VAL A 273 12.93 -2.58 -17.11
CA VAL A 273 14.05 -1.83 -16.52
C VAL A 273 15.17 -1.66 -17.53
N GLU A 274 15.89 -0.55 -17.42
CA GLU A 274 16.95 -0.15 -18.35
C GLU A 274 18.35 -0.33 -17.73
N LEU A 275 19.27 -0.89 -18.52
CA LEU A 275 20.65 -1.18 -18.13
C LEU A 275 21.62 -0.67 -19.21
N ASP A 276 22.38 0.38 -18.86
CA ASP A 276 23.37 0.98 -19.75
C ASP A 276 24.74 0.34 -19.51
N PHE A 277 25.06 -0.69 -20.28
CA PHE A 277 26.30 -1.43 -20.15
C PHE A 277 27.49 -0.71 -20.78
N TRP A 278 28.55 -0.54 -20.00
CA TRP A 278 29.82 0.04 -20.44
C TRP A 278 31.00 -0.86 -20.07
N ASN A 279 32.09 -0.70 -20.81
CA ASN A 279 33.34 -1.40 -20.51
C ASN A 279 33.91 -0.92 -19.17
N GLY A 280 34.00 -1.80 -18.18
CA GLY A 280 34.70 -1.51 -16.94
C GLY A 280 36.14 -2.05 -16.92
N LYS A 281 36.82 -1.82 -15.80
CA LYS A 281 38.21 -2.24 -15.57
C LYS A 281 38.29 -3.75 -15.33
N PHE A 282 39.48 -4.33 -15.58
CA PHE A 282 39.75 -5.75 -15.34
C PHE A 282 38.77 -6.70 -16.04
N ASP A 283 38.28 -6.30 -17.21
CA ASP A 283 37.28 -7.02 -17.98
C ASP A 283 35.93 -7.21 -17.26
N GLU A 284 35.59 -6.40 -16.26
CA GLU A 284 34.27 -6.43 -15.62
C GLU A 284 33.33 -5.38 -16.22
N PRO A 285 32.13 -5.75 -16.71
CA PRO A 285 31.15 -4.80 -17.20
C PRO A 285 30.56 -3.96 -16.05
N VAL A 286 30.23 -2.71 -16.36
CA VAL A 286 29.62 -1.76 -15.42
C VAL A 286 28.35 -1.16 -16.01
N ILE A 287 27.53 -0.56 -15.14
CA ILE A 287 26.38 0.24 -15.53
C ILE A 287 26.62 1.70 -15.16
N VAL A 288 26.46 2.60 -16.12
CA VAL A 288 26.71 4.04 -15.95
C VAL A 288 26.06 4.85 -17.07
N HIS A 289 25.70 6.10 -16.77
CA HIS A 289 25.33 7.07 -17.80
C HIS A 289 26.60 7.60 -18.49
N GLY A 290 26.85 7.16 -19.72
CA GLY A 290 28.07 7.47 -20.46
C GLY A 290 28.37 8.96 -20.59
N TYR A 291 29.67 9.31 -20.57
CA TYR A 291 30.15 10.69 -20.71
C TYR A 291 29.62 11.71 -19.67
N THR A 292 29.19 11.23 -18.50
CA THR A 292 28.72 12.08 -17.39
C THR A 292 29.60 11.95 -16.14
N PHE A 293 29.23 12.64 -15.05
CA PHE A 293 29.89 12.54 -13.74
C PHE A 293 29.20 11.54 -12.79
N VAL A 294 28.20 10.79 -13.27
CA VAL A 294 27.52 9.80 -12.46
C VAL A 294 28.47 8.62 -12.18
N PRO A 295 28.58 8.17 -10.92
CA PRO A 295 29.40 6.99 -10.59
C PRO A 295 28.88 5.72 -11.28
N GLU A 296 29.80 4.84 -11.68
CA GLU A 296 29.48 3.51 -12.20
C GLU A 296 29.13 2.53 -11.06
N ILE A 297 28.31 1.52 -11.38
CA ILE A 297 27.99 0.38 -10.50
C ILE A 297 28.31 -0.95 -11.20
N CYS A 298 28.56 -2.00 -10.43
CA CYS A 298 28.86 -3.32 -10.99
C CYS A 298 27.64 -3.91 -11.69
N ALA A 299 27.82 -4.37 -12.94
CA ALA A 299 26.75 -5.02 -13.69
C ALA A 299 26.27 -6.32 -13.02
N ARG A 300 27.18 -7.09 -12.42
CA ARG A 300 26.84 -8.36 -11.75
C ARG A 300 25.91 -8.14 -10.57
N ASP A 301 26.23 -7.16 -9.72
CA ASP A 301 25.41 -6.81 -8.54
C ASP A 301 24.00 -6.33 -8.95
N VAL A 302 23.89 -5.62 -10.08
CA VAL A 302 22.60 -5.20 -10.64
C VAL A 302 21.78 -6.38 -11.12
N ILE A 303 22.38 -7.30 -11.87
CA ILE A 303 21.71 -8.52 -12.35
C ILE A 303 21.24 -9.38 -11.15
N GLU A 304 22.07 -9.50 -10.12
CA GLU A 304 21.72 -10.22 -8.88
C GLU A 304 20.55 -9.55 -8.14
N ALA A 305 20.56 -8.22 -8.02
CA ALA A 305 19.46 -7.47 -7.40
C ALA A 305 18.13 -7.61 -8.16
N ILE A 306 18.20 -7.64 -9.50
CA ILE A 306 17.04 -7.90 -10.35
C ILE A 306 16.54 -9.33 -10.13
N ALA A 307 17.42 -10.34 -10.18
CA ALA A 307 17.06 -11.74 -9.98
C ALA A 307 16.39 -11.97 -8.61
N GLU A 308 16.87 -11.30 -7.57
CA GLU A 308 16.29 -11.36 -6.23
C GLU A 308 14.86 -10.78 -6.17
N SER A 309 14.58 -9.71 -6.92
CA SER A 309 13.38 -8.89 -6.71
C SER A 309 12.32 -9.00 -7.80
N ALA A 310 12.67 -9.54 -8.97
CA ALA A 310 11.85 -9.53 -10.18
C ALA A 310 10.41 -9.99 -9.95
N PHE A 311 10.24 -11.07 -9.18
CA PHE A 311 8.92 -11.71 -8.99
C PHE A 311 8.37 -11.61 -7.57
N LYS A 312 8.93 -10.75 -6.70
CA LYS A 312 8.46 -10.64 -5.31
C LYS A 312 7.04 -10.06 -5.20
N THR A 313 6.62 -9.19 -6.12
CA THR A 313 5.31 -8.51 -6.07
C THR A 313 4.45 -8.70 -7.31
N SER A 314 4.96 -9.40 -8.33
CA SER A 314 4.24 -9.68 -9.57
C SER A 314 4.89 -10.87 -10.27
N ASP A 315 4.06 -11.83 -10.69
CA ASP A 315 4.51 -13.03 -11.40
C ASP A 315 4.69 -12.79 -12.92
N TYR A 316 4.33 -11.61 -13.42
CA TYR A 316 4.39 -11.25 -14.83
C TYR A 316 5.81 -10.91 -15.29
N PRO A 317 6.10 -11.08 -16.60
CA PRO A 317 7.45 -11.02 -17.16
C PRO A 317 8.10 -9.67 -16.98
N VAL A 318 9.42 -9.71 -16.82
CA VAL A 318 10.27 -8.52 -16.75
C VAL A 318 11.07 -8.39 -18.03
N ILE A 319 10.99 -7.22 -18.66
CA ILE A 319 11.74 -6.85 -19.86
C ILE A 319 13.01 -6.09 -19.45
N PHE A 320 14.12 -6.43 -20.09
CA PHE A 320 15.36 -5.69 -19.94
C PHE A 320 15.66 -4.87 -21.19
N SER A 321 15.69 -3.55 -21.05
CA SER A 321 16.17 -2.63 -22.08
C SER A 321 17.68 -2.48 -21.93
N PHE A 322 18.46 -3.14 -22.79
CA PHE A 322 19.92 -3.07 -22.76
C PHE A 322 20.43 -2.01 -23.73
N GLU A 323 21.08 -0.98 -23.19
CA GLU A 323 21.91 -0.07 -23.97
C GLU A 323 23.37 -0.56 -23.90
N ASN A 324 23.90 -1.14 -24.98
CA ASN A 324 25.15 -1.90 -24.93
C ASN A 324 26.33 -1.19 -25.61
N HIS A 325 27.31 -0.76 -24.82
CA HIS A 325 28.59 -0.18 -25.27
C HIS A 325 29.80 -1.06 -24.95
N CYS A 326 29.57 -2.31 -24.53
CA CYS A 326 30.63 -3.24 -24.18
C CYS A 326 31.32 -3.84 -25.42
N ASN A 327 32.61 -4.15 -25.30
CA ASN A 327 33.32 -4.95 -26.28
C ASN A 327 32.89 -6.43 -26.23
N PRO A 328 33.18 -7.26 -27.26
CA PRO A 328 32.71 -8.65 -27.30
C PRO A 328 33.10 -9.51 -26.09
N ARG A 329 34.25 -9.25 -25.47
CA ARG A 329 34.71 -10.00 -24.29
C ARG A 329 33.85 -9.71 -23.06
N GLN A 330 33.48 -8.45 -22.84
CA GLN A 330 32.59 -8.08 -21.74
C GLN A 330 31.12 -8.39 -22.05
N GLN A 331 30.70 -8.34 -23.32
CA GLN A 331 29.38 -8.84 -23.73
C GLN A 331 29.20 -10.34 -23.41
N ALA A 332 30.24 -11.15 -23.64
CA ALA A 332 30.23 -12.57 -23.26
C ALA A 332 30.07 -12.76 -21.74
N LYS A 333 30.69 -11.90 -20.93
CA LYS A 333 30.47 -11.90 -19.47
C LYS A 333 29.06 -11.49 -19.07
N ILE A 334 28.47 -10.46 -19.69
CA ILE A 334 27.07 -10.08 -19.43
C ILE A 334 26.14 -11.25 -19.72
N ALA A 335 26.32 -11.92 -20.86
CA ALA A 335 25.53 -13.10 -21.21
C ALA A 335 25.75 -14.27 -20.23
N GLN A 336 26.99 -14.46 -19.74
CA GLN A 336 27.29 -15.44 -18.70
C GLN A 336 26.55 -15.09 -17.39
N TYR A 337 26.65 -13.85 -16.90
CA TYR A 337 25.95 -13.41 -15.70
C TYR A 337 24.43 -13.56 -15.80
N CYS A 338 23.83 -13.22 -16.95
CA CYS A 338 22.40 -13.41 -17.16
C CYS A 338 22.02 -14.90 -17.03
N ARG A 339 22.75 -15.81 -17.69
CA ARG A 339 22.45 -17.26 -17.59
C ARG A 339 22.67 -17.82 -16.19
N GLU A 340 23.74 -17.40 -15.52
CA GLU A 340 24.09 -17.89 -14.18
C GLU A 340 23.12 -17.39 -13.11
N LEU A 341 22.77 -16.10 -13.12
CA LEU A 341 22.02 -15.47 -12.04
C LEU A 341 20.50 -15.54 -12.24
N PHE A 342 20.00 -15.46 -13.48
CA PHE A 342 18.58 -15.65 -13.73
C PHE A 342 18.19 -17.13 -13.83
N GLY A 343 19.12 -18.00 -14.24
CA GLY A 343 18.86 -19.44 -14.37
C GLY A 343 17.61 -19.71 -15.22
N GLU A 344 16.66 -20.47 -14.66
CA GLU A 344 15.41 -20.84 -15.33
C GLU A 344 14.46 -19.66 -15.58
N MET A 345 14.65 -18.52 -14.91
CA MET A 345 13.84 -17.32 -15.15
C MET A 345 14.19 -16.62 -16.47
N LEU A 346 15.34 -16.93 -17.08
CA LEU A 346 15.76 -16.35 -18.34
C LEU A 346 15.09 -17.08 -19.51
N LEU A 347 14.23 -16.37 -20.23
CA LEU A 347 13.73 -16.84 -21.52
C LEU A 347 14.80 -16.64 -22.60
N ASP A 348 15.63 -17.66 -22.83
CA ASP A 348 16.76 -17.62 -23.77
C ASP A 348 16.47 -18.25 -25.15
N ALA A 349 15.29 -18.83 -25.32
CA ALA A 349 14.77 -19.35 -26.59
C ALA A 349 13.29 -19.00 -26.75
N PRO A 350 12.79 -18.90 -28.01
CA PRO A 350 11.36 -18.71 -28.26
C PRO A 350 10.54 -19.87 -27.69
N LEU A 351 9.32 -19.57 -27.22
CA LEU A 351 8.37 -20.60 -26.80
C LEU A 351 7.98 -21.47 -28.01
N GLU A 352 7.79 -22.78 -27.79
CA GLU A 352 7.38 -23.70 -28.87
C GLU A 352 6.08 -23.28 -29.57
N SER A 353 5.18 -22.66 -28.81
CA SER A 353 3.90 -22.11 -29.28
C SER A 353 4.01 -20.78 -30.03
N HIS A 354 5.13 -20.06 -29.89
CA HIS A 354 5.34 -18.72 -30.43
C HIS A 354 6.70 -18.62 -31.13
N LYS A 355 6.80 -19.27 -32.29
CA LYS A 355 8.00 -19.22 -33.13
C LYS A 355 8.19 -17.82 -33.72
N LEU A 356 9.44 -17.46 -34.00
CA LEU A 356 9.80 -16.17 -34.59
C LEU A 356 9.55 -16.16 -36.11
N GLU A 357 8.28 -16.20 -36.49
CA GLU A 357 7.81 -16.22 -37.88
C GLU A 357 6.94 -14.99 -38.19
N PRO A 358 6.98 -14.43 -39.42
CA PRO A 358 6.16 -13.27 -39.78
C PRO A 358 4.66 -13.55 -39.59
N GLY A 359 3.97 -12.63 -38.92
CA GLY A 359 2.53 -12.72 -38.66
C GLY A 359 2.15 -13.51 -37.40
N GLN A 360 3.11 -14.11 -36.69
CA GLN A 360 2.89 -14.66 -35.36
C GLN A 360 2.76 -13.53 -34.34
N GLU A 361 1.75 -13.59 -33.47
CA GLU A 361 1.59 -12.66 -32.35
C GLU A 361 2.62 -12.94 -31.24
N LEU A 362 2.92 -11.93 -30.43
CA LEU A 362 3.73 -12.14 -29.22
C LEU A 362 2.94 -12.99 -28.20
N PRO A 363 3.64 -13.78 -27.37
CA PRO A 363 2.97 -14.51 -26.30
C PRO A 363 2.24 -13.55 -25.34
N PRO A 364 1.22 -14.06 -24.61
CA PRO A 364 0.65 -13.32 -23.49
C PRO A 364 1.68 -13.11 -22.37
N PRO A 365 1.41 -12.15 -21.45
CA PRO A 365 2.19 -11.96 -20.23
C PRO A 365 2.44 -13.25 -19.44
#